data_AF-A0A497F0D5-F1
#
_entry.id   AF-A0A497F0D5-F1
#
_cell.length_a   1.000
_cell.length_b   1.000
_cell.length_c   1.000
_cell.angle_alpha   90.00
_cell.angle_beta   90.00
_cell.angle_gamma   90.00
#
_symmetry.space_group_name_H-M   'P 1'
#
loop_
_entity.id
_entity.type
_entity.pdbx_description
1 polymer ?
#
loop_
_entity_poly.entity_id
_entity_poly.type
_entity_poly.pdbx_seq_one_letter_code
_entity_poly.pdbx_strand_id
1 'polypeptide(L)' 'MSGRRRKVQEKVDIEGISDEIKHMIVYEWAHYTISMDELARKYGLTWDQVYEIIKSTPTRLLWRAPKEKVR' A
#
# COMPACT_ATOMS: atom_id res chain seq x y z
N MET A 1 27.11 19.41 -18.72
CA MET A 1 26.50 18.07 -18.65
C MET A 1 26.30 17.72 -17.19
N SER A 2 25.09 17.80 -16.65
CA SER A 2 24.83 17.41 -15.26
C SER A 2 23.96 16.16 -15.28
N GLY A 3 24.64 15.01 -15.22
CA GLY A 3 23.99 13.71 -15.13
C GLY A 3 23.29 13.61 -13.79
N ARG A 4 21.99 13.93 -13.76
CA ARG A 4 21.08 13.49 -12.70
C ARG A 4 21.19 11.96 -12.67
N ARG A 5 21.98 11.44 -11.75
CA ARG A 5 21.98 10.02 -11.38
C ARG A 5 20.55 9.71 -10.92
N ARG A 6 19.71 9.23 -11.83
CA ARG A 6 18.50 8.51 -11.47
C ARG A 6 18.99 7.34 -10.62
N LYS A 7 18.83 7.47 -9.30
CA LYS A 7 18.94 6.35 -8.38
C LYS A 7 17.98 5.32 -8.97
N VAL A 8 18.52 4.24 -9.53
CA VAL A 8 17.73 3.10 -9.95
C VAL A 8 17.11 2.61 -8.66
N GLN A 9 15.85 3.00 -8.40
CA GLN A 9 15.08 2.40 -7.33
C GLN A 9 15.04 0.92 -7.69
N GLU A 10 15.72 0.09 -6.90
CA GLU A 10 15.50 -1.35 -6.94
C GLU A 10 13.99 -1.53 -6.91
N LYS A 11 13.45 -2.18 -7.93
CA LYS A 11 12.02 -2.47 -7.98
C LYS A 11 11.75 -3.39 -6.81
N VAL A 12 11.12 -2.86 -5.77
CA VAL A 12 10.58 -3.68 -4.68
C VAL A 12 9.51 -4.56 -5.29
N ASP A 13 9.72 -5.87 -5.25
CA ASP A 13 8.80 -6.82 -5.87
C ASP A 13 7.53 -6.95 -5.02
N ILE A 14 6.42 -6.55 -5.64
CA ILE A 14 5.05 -6.65 -5.12
C ILE A 14 4.12 -7.34 -6.13
N GLU A 15 4.65 -7.87 -7.25
CA GLU A 15 3.84 -8.45 -8.32
C GLU A 15 3.21 -9.78 -7.88
N GLY A 16 3.88 -10.55 -7.03
CA GLY A 16 3.36 -11.80 -6.47
C GLY A 16 2.30 -11.64 -5.37
N ILE A 17 2.00 -10.41 -4.93
CA ILE A 17 1.02 -10.14 -3.87
C ILE A 17 -0.35 -9.92 -4.51
N SER A 18 -1.38 -10.63 -4.03
CA SER A 18 -2.74 -10.51 -4.56
C SER A 18 -3.32 -9.10 -4.38
N ASP A 19 -4.16 -8.68 -5.31
CA ASP A 19 -4.79 -7.36 -5.29
C ASP A 19 -5.72 -7.18 -4.07
N GLU A 20 -6.32 -8.26 -3.58
CA GLU A 20 -7.11 -8.25 -2.35
C GLU A 20 -6.26 -7.91 -1.12
N ILE A 21 -5.06 -8.49 -1.00
CA ILE A 21 -4.15 -8.17 0.10
C ILE A 21 -3.66 -6.73 0.00
N LYS A 22 -3.29 -6.27 -1.20
CA LYS A 22 -2.89 -4.87 -1.45
C LYS A 22 -4.00 -3.91 -1.04
N HIS A 23 -5.24 -4.23 -1.39
CA HIS A 23 -6.41 -3.44 -1.03
C HIS A 23 -6.62 -3.39 0.48
N MET A 24 -6.53 -4.52 1.17
CA MET A 24 -6.65 -4.60 2.62
C MET A 24 -5.57 -3.77 3.33
N ILE A 25 -4.31 -3.88 2.90
CA ILE A 25 -3.18 -3.08 3.44
C ILE A 25 -3.50 -1.57 3.34
N VAL A 26 -3.94 -1.13 2.16
CA VAL A 26 -4.24 0.28 1.88
C VAL A 26 -5.46 0.75 2.66
N TYR A 27 -6.50 -0.08 2.77
CA TYR A 27 -7.68 0.20 3.57
C TYR A 27 -7.31 0.37 5.04
N GLU A 28 -6.51 -0.54 5.60
CA GLU A 28 -6.13 -0.50 7.01
C GLU A 28 -5.24 0.70 7.33
N TRP A 29 -4.26 0.98 6.47
CA TRP A 29 -3.42 2.17 6.58
C TRP A 29 -4.23 3.48 6.56
N ALA A 30 -5.26 3.56 5.71
CA ALA A 30 -6.07 4.77 5.55
C ALA A 30 -7.13 4.97 6.66
N HIS A 31 -7.61 3.90 7.28
CA HIS A 31 -8.76 3.96 8.21
C HIS A 31 -8.42 3.66 9.67
N TYR A 32 -7.27 3.07 9.96
CA TYR A 32 -6.85 2.78 11.32
C TYR A 32 -5.55 3.51 11.68
N THR A 33 -5.36 3.74 12.98
CA THR A 33 -4.11 4.28 13.52
C THR A 33 -3.07 3.17 13.63
N ILE A 34 -2.65 2.60 12.49
CA ILE A 34 -1.67 1.53 12.39
C ILE A 34 -0.39 2.03 11.72
N SER A 35 0.77 1.64 12.26
CA SER A 35 2.07 1.96 11.67
C SER A 35 2.41 1.04 10.50
N MET A 36 3.33 1.50 9.65
CA MET A 36 3.87 0.70 8.54
C MET A 36 4.54 -0.59 9.02
N ASP A 37 5.25 -0.55 10.15
CA ASP A 37 5.90 -1.73 10.75
C ASP A 37 4.89 -2.75 11.28
N GLU A 38 3.74 -2.29 11.77
CA GLU A 38 2.64 -3.18 12.18
C GLU A 38 1.96 -3.82 10.98
N LEU A 39 1.72 -3.07 9.90
CA LEU A 39 1.23 -3.62 8.64
C LEU A 39 2.19 -4.66 8.06
N ALA A 40 3.48 -4.33 8.01
CA ALA A 40 4.53 -5.23 7.53
C ALA A 40 4.52 -6.56 8.30
N ARG A 41 4.52 -6.49 9.65
CA ARG A 41 4.42 -7.68 10.51
C ARG A 41 3.12 -8.47 10.31
N LYS A 42 1.99 -7.77 10.19
CA LYS A 42 0.67 -8.39 10.05
C LYS A 42 0.52 -9.18 8.75
N TYR A 43 1.07 -8.66 7.66
CA TYR A 43 0.98 -9.27 6.33
C TYR A 43 2.21 -10.09 5.93
N GLY A 44 3.22 -10.20 6.81
CA GLY A 44 4.46 -10.92 6.51
C GLY A 44 5.27 -10.26 5.39
N LEU A 45 5.19 -8.94 5.26
CA LEU A 45 5.86 -8.13 4.25
C LEU A 45 6.98 -7.31 4.87
N THR A 46 7.85 -6.76 4.04
CA THR A 46 8.81 -5.73 4.48
C THR A 46 8.16 -4.36 4.52
N TRP A 47 8.73 -3.46 5.30
CA TRP A 47 8.30 -2.05 5.33
C TRP A 47 8.27 -1.44 3.92
N ASP A 48 9.31 -1.70 3.11
CA ASP A 48 9.43 -1.19 1.74
C ASP A 48 8.34 -1.73 0.81
N GLN A 49 7.97 -3.01 0.96
CA GLN A 49 6.86 -3.60 0.19
C GLN A 49 5.53 -2.94 0.54
N VAL A 50 5.25 -2.76 1.83
CA VAL A 50 4.03 -2.05 2.27
C VAL A 50 4.02 -0.62 1.74
N TYR A 51 5.18 0.07 1.79
CA TYR A 51 5.32 1.43 1.27
C TYR A 51 5.04 1.50 -0.23
N GLU A 52 5.64 0.62 -1.03
CA GLU A 52 5.40 0.61 -2.47
C GLU A 52 3.95 0.23 -2.80
N ILE A 53 3.33 -0.71 -2.06
CA ILE A 53 1.90 -1.02 -2.22
C ILE A 53 1.05 0.23 -1.99
N ILE A 54 1.24 0.94 -0.87
CA ILE A 54 0.44 2.12 -0.55
C ILE A 54 0.65 3.22 -1.61
N LYS A 55 1.89 3.41 -2.05
CA LYS A 55 2.24 4.40 -3.07
C LYS A 55 1.70 4.06 -4.45
N SER A 56 1.66 2.79 -4.84
CA SER A 56 1.25 2.35 -6.17
C SER A 56 -0.26 2.08 -6.29
N THR A 57 -0.95 1.87 -5.18
CA THR A 57 -2.37 1.47 -5.19
C THR A 57 -3.27 2.68 -5.50
N PRO A 58 -4.15 2.58 -6.52
CA PRO A 58 -5.10 3.65 -6.83
C PRO A 58 -6.03 3.94 -5.65
N THR A 59 -6.14 5.20 -5.25
CA THR A 59 -7.04 5.66 -4.18
C THR A 59 -8.52 5.41 -4.45
N ARG A 60 -8.91 5.15 -5.71
CA ARG A 60 -10.28 4.68 -6.05
C ARG A 60 -10.64 3.37 -5.35
N LEU A 61 -9.66 2.54 -4.99
CA LEU A 61 -9.91 1.34 -4.20
C LEU A 61 -10.31 1.67 -2.75
N LEU A 62 -9.94 2.85 -2.23
CA LEU A 62 -10.46 3.34 -0.94
C LEU A 62 -11.89 3.85 -1.02
N TRP A 63 -12.41 4.09 -2.23
CA TRP A 63 -13.78 4.55 -2.41
C TRP A 63 -14.75 3.40 -2.15
N ARG A 64 -15.53 3.52 -1.09
CA ARG A 64 -16.68 2.66 -0.83
C ARG A 64 -17.93 3.52 -0.99
N ALA A 65 -18.90 3.04 -1.77
CA ALA A 65 -20.20 3.72 -1.87
C ALA A 65 -20.75 3.95 -0.44
N PRO A 66 -21.27 5.15 -0.13
CA PRO A 66 -21.84 5.44 1.18
C PRO A 66 -22.89 4.40 1.54
N LYS A 67 -22.88 3.91 2.79
CA LYS A 67 -23.94 3.02 3.26
C LYS A 67 -25.26 3.80 3.26
N GLU A 68 -26.22 3.39 2.43
CA GLU A 68 -27.53 4.04 2.34
C GLU A 68 -28.34 3.95 3.65
N LYS A 69 -28.01 2.98 4.50
CA LYS A 69 -28.58 2.84 5.85
C LYS A 69 -27.47 2.46 6.83
N VAL A 70 -27.32 3.27 7.87
CA VAL A 70 -26.61 2.91 9.10
C VAL A 70 -27.64 2.17 9.94
N ARG A 71 -27.42 0.87 10.16
CA ARG A 71 -28.27 0.04 11.01
C ARG A 71 -27.72 0.02 12.42
#